data_AF-A0A961JMJ3-F1
#
_entry.id   AF-A0A961JMJ3-F1
#
_cell.length_a   1.000
_cell.length_b   1.000
_cell.length_c   1.000
_cell.angle_alpha   90.00
_cell.angle_beta   90.00
_cell.angle_gamma   90.00
#
_symmetry.space_group_name_H-M   'P 1'
#
loop_
_entity.id
_entity.type
_entity.pdbx_description
1 polymer ?
#
loop_
_entity_poly.entity_id
_entity_poly.type
_entity_poly.pdbx_seq_one_letter_code
_entity_poly.pdbx_strand_id
1 'polypeptide(L)' 'MKAAGNNVREIAEVRAGLRAKIKLGWLGQDADPMGAVVFLTRLASAPMTGSTATIDGGGIADPAICSDDPPPCGHIAAA' A
#
# COMPACT_ATOMS: atom_id res chain seq x y z
N MET A 1 -1.88 23.08 23.99
CA MET A 1 -2.86 22.31 23.20
C MET A 1 -2.79 22.53 21.67
N LYS A 2 -1.81 23.24 21.10
CA LYS A 2 -1.71 23.51 19.64
C LYS A 2 -1.02 22.42 18.79
N ALA A 3 -0.29 21.48 19.39
CA ALA A 3 0.54 20.52 18.66
C ALA A 3 -0.25 19.46 17.87
N ALA A 4 -1.41 19.00 18.38
CA ALA A 4 -2.21 17.97 17.71
C ALA A 4 -2.81 18.43 16.37
N GLY A 5 -3.11 19.73 16.24
CA GLY A 5 -3.74 20.28 15.03
C GLY A 5 -2.83 20.30 13.81
N ASN A 6 -1.51 20.48 14.00
CA ASN A 6 -0.56 20.43 12.89
C ASN A 6 -0.40 19.01 12.35
N ASN A 7 -0.28 18.02 13.24
CA ASN A 7 -0.07 16.63 12.86
C ASN A 7 -1.26 16.03 12.08
N VAL A 8 -2.49 16.42 12.41
CA VAL A 8 -3.69 15.92 11.72
C VAL A 8 -3.79 16.46 10.29
N ARG A 9 -3.42 17.72 10.06
CA ARG A 9 -3.41 18.31 8.70
C ARG A 9 -2.33 17.67 7.82
N GLU A 10 -1.15 17.48 8.37
CA GLU A 10 -0.03 16.81 7.71
C GLU A 10 -0.39 15.36 7.33
N ILE A 11 -1.00 14.59 8.24
CA ILE A 11 -1.49 13.23 7.94
C ILE A 11 -2.54 13.24 6.83
N ALA A 12 -3.45 14.22 6.82
CA ALA A 12 -4.47 14.32 5.78
C ALA A 12 -3.87 14.60 4.39
N GLU A 13 -2.88 15.50 4.32
CA GLU A 13 -2.17 15.84 3.09
C GLU A 13 -1.36 14.65 2.56
N VAL A 14 -0.63 13.94 3.43
CA VAL A 14 0.10 12.72 3.06
C VAL A 14 -0.85 11.64 2.55
N ARG A 15 -1.99 11.42 3.22
CA ARG A 15 -3.01 10.45 2.79
C ARG A 15 -3.62 10.81 1.44
N ALA A 16 -3.87 12.09 1.18
CA ALA A 16 -4.37 12.56 -0.11
C ALA A 16 -3.35 12.33 -1.22
N GLY A 17 -2.08 12.66 -0.97
CA GLY A 17 -0.98 12.41 -1.91
C GLY A 17 -0.80 10.93 -2.22
N LEU A 18 -0.92 10.06 -1.22
CA LEU A 18 -0.86 8.60 -1.41
C LEU A 18 -2.03 8.07 -2.23
N ARG A 19 -3.27 8.49 -1.95
CA ARG A 19 -4.45 8.05 -2.70
C ARG A 19 -4.39 8.43 -4.17
N ALA A 20 -3.81 9.58 -4.50
CA ALA A 20 -3.66 10.02 -5.88
C ALA A 20 -2.70 9.12 -6.69
N LYS A 21 -1.75 8.46 -6.02
CA LYS A 21 -0.76 7.57 -6.65
C LYS A 21 -1.21 6.11 -6.72
N ILE A 22 -2.12 5.70 -5.83
CA ILE A 22 -2.71 4.36 -5.87
C ILE A 22 -3.74 4.29 -6.99
N LYS A 23 -3.61 3.33 -7.90
CA LYS A 23 -4.49 3.21 -9.09
C LYS A 23 -5.94 2.94 -8.75
N LEU A 24 -6.22 2.25 -7.64
CA LEU A 24 -7.58 2.07 -7.14
C LEU A 24 -8.16 3.32 -6.44
N GLY A 25 -7.33 4.32 -6.12
CA GLY A 25 -7.79 5.59 -5.55
C GLY A 25 -8.14 5.56 -4.06
N TRP A 26 -7.90 4.45 -3.36
CA TRP A 26 -8.12 4.33 -1.92
C TRP A 26 -6.89 3.77 -1.20
N LEU A 27 -6.79 4.05 0.10
CA LEU A 27 -5.76 3.47 0.96
C LEU A 27 -6.22 2.11 1.45
N GLY A 28 -5.29 1.14 1.44
CA GLY A 28 -5.54 -0.21 1.93
C GLY A 28 -6.08 -0.22 3.36
N GLN A 29 -6.99 -1.16 3.64
CA GLN A 29 -7.51 -1.48 4.96
C GLN A 29 -6.98 -2.85 5.40
N ASP A 30 -6.98 -3.11 6.71
CA ASP A 30 -6.53 -4.39 7.28
C ASP A 30 -7.27 -5.61 6.69
N ALA A 31 -8.49 -5.40 6.20
CA ALA A 31 -9.31 -6.44 5.57
C ALA A 31 -8.91 -6.75 4.11
N ASP A 32 -8.24 -5.84 3.41
CA ASP A 32 -7.89 -6.02 2.00
C ASP A 32 -6.98 -7.24 1.73
N PRO A 33 -5.94 -7.55 2.54
CA PRO A 33 -5.16 -8.78 2.35
C PRO A 33 -5.95 -10.06 2.62
N MET A 34 -7.08 -10.01 3.35
CA MET A 34 -7.84 -11.21 3.70
C MET A 34 -8.40 -11.92 2.48
N GLY A 35 -8.78 -11.18 1.43
CA GLY A 35 -9.22 -11.78 0.17
C GLY A 35 -8.12 -12.64 -0.49
N ALA A 36 -6.88 -12.16 -0.47
CA ALA A 36 -5.73 -12.90 -0.98
C ALA A 36 -5.43 -14.15 -0.13
N VAL A 37 -5.51 -14.04 1.20
CA VAL A 37 -5.33 -15.19 2.11
C VAL A 37 -6.38 -16.26 1.86
N VAL A 38 -7.66 -15.88 1.73
CA VAL A 38 -8.76 -16.82 1.44
C VAL A 38 -8.56 -17.50 0.08
N PHE A 39 -8.09 -16.77 -0.93
CA PHE A 39 -7.77 -17.37 -2.22
C PHE A 39 -6.61 -18.36 -2.12
N LEU A 40 -5.49 -17.95 -1.49
CA LEU A 40 -4.27 -18.76 -1.37
C LEU A 40 -4.44 -20.04 -0.54
N THR A 41 -5.45 -20.08 0.33
CA THR A 41 -5.78 -21.26 1.15
C THR A 41 -6.71 -22.24 0.43
N ARG A 42 -7.19 -21.91 -0.77
CA ARG A 42 -8.16 -22.73 -1.52
C ARG A 42 -7.46 -23.61 -2.55
N LEU A 43 -8.08 -24.71 -2.93
CA LEU A 43 -7.55 -25.61 -3.97
C LEU A 43 -7.32 -24.90 -5.32
N ALA A 44 -8.01 -23.79 -5.58
CA ALA A 44 -7.82 -22.97 -6.77
C ALA A 44 -6.41 -22.39 -6.90
N SER A 45 -5.72 -22.13 -5.79
CA SER A 45 -4.33 -21.66 -5.76
C SER A 45 -3.32 -22.80 -5.58
N ALA A 46 -3.72 -24.06 -5.67
CA ALA A 46 -2.82 -25.21 -5.52
C ALA A 46 -1.54 -25.15 -6.39
N PRO A 47 -1.56 -24.66 -7.65
CA PRO A 47 -0.33 -24.54 -8.45
C PRO A 47 0.51 -23.30 -8.09
N MET A 48 0.00 -22.37 -7.27
CA MET A 48 0.68 -21.12 -6.92
C MET A 48 1.54 -21.32 -5.67
N THR A 49 2.77 -21.76 -5.88
CA THR A 49 3.77 -21.97 -4.81
C THR A 49 5.08 -21.25 -5.13
N GLY A 50 5.92 -21.01 -4.12
CA GLY A 50 7.24 -20.39 -4.30
C GLY A 50 7.22 -18.96 -4.86
N SER A 51 6.07 -18.29 -4.79
CA SER A 51 5.84 -16.97 -5.36
C SER A 51 5.47 -15.97 -4.27
N THR A 52 5.70 -14.67 -4.53
CA THR A 52 5.21 -13.58 -3.69
C THR A 52 3.97 -12.96 -4.33
N ALA A 53 3.05 -12.46 -3.50
CA ALA A 53 1.86 -11.73 -3.95
C ALA A 53 1.81 -10.37 -3.25
N THR A 54 1.85 -9.29 -4.02
CA THR A 54 1.77 -7.91 -3.51
C THR A 54 0.32 -7.45 -3.50
N ILE A 55 -0.18 -7.01 -2.33
CA ILE A 55 -1.54 -6.49 -2.14
C ILE A 55 -1.45 -5.03 -1.71
N ASP A 56 -1.47 -4.10 -2.67
CA ASP A 56 -1.20 -2.67 -2.43
C ASP A 56 -2.12 -1.70 -3.21
N GLY A 57 -3.17 -2.23 -3.86
CA GLY A 57 -4.06 -1.45 -4.71
C GLY A 57 -3.44 -0.92 -6.01
N GLY A 58 -2.32 -1.52 -6.45
CA GLY A 58 -1.62 -1.14 -7.67
C GLY A 58 -0.65 0.02 -7.48
N GLY A 59 -0.25 0.33 -6.24
CA GLY A 59 0.71 1.37 -5.92
C GLY A 59 2.09 1.12 -6.56
N ILE A 60 2.66 -0.06 -6.39
CA ILE A 60 3.98 -0.42 -6.95
C ILE A 60 4.00 -0.51 -8.47
N ALA A 61 2.82 -0.59 -9.09
CA ALA A 61 2.69 -0.56 -10.54
C ALA A 61 2.87 0.85 -11.12
N ASP A 62 2.96 1.89 -10.28
CA ASP A 62 3.43 3.22 -10.65
C ASP A 62 4.85 3.44 -10.08
N PRO A 63 5.90 3.49 -10.92
CA PRO A 63 7.27 3.71 -10.45
C PRO A 63 7.47 5.08 -9.78
N ALA A 64 6.57 6.05 -10.01
CA ALA A 64 6.66 7.37 -9.41
C ALA A 64 6.41 7.35 -7.88
N ILE A 65 5.66 6.36 -7.37
CA ILE A 65 5.33 6.29 -5.94
C ILE A 65 6.57 6.09 -5.06
N CYS A 66 7.58 5.39 -5.58
CA CYS A 66 8.80 5.03 -4.86
C CYS A 66 9.95 6.03 -5.06
N SER A 67 9.83 6.96 -6.01
CA SER A 67 10.86 7.96 -6.33
C SER A 67 10.64 9.33 -5.68
N ASP A 68 9.50 9.53 -5.01
CA ASP A 68 9.20 10.80 -4.33
C ASP A 68 10.00 10.95 -3.04
N ASP A 69 10.40 12.18 -2.70
CA ASP A 69 11.14 12.51 -1.47
C ASP A 69 10.23 13.29 -0.49
N PRO A 70 9.97 12.79 0.75
CA PRO A 70 10.39 11.49 1.27
C PRO A 70 9.55 10.34 0.70
N PRO A 71 10.14 9.15 0.46
CA PRO A 71 9.40 8.04 -0.12
C PRO A 71 8.33 7.57 0.87
N PRO A 72 7.06 7.48 0.45
CA PRO A 72 5.99 7.00 1.31
C PRO A 72 6.14 5.50 1.64
N CYS A 73 6.87 4.76 0.80
CA CYS A 73 7.33 3.42 1.05
C CYS A 73 8.66 3.49 1.82
N GLY A 74 8.59 3.23 3.13
CA GLY A 74 9.78 3.14 3.98
C GLY A 74 10.84 2.22 3.38
N HIS A 75 12.09 2.62 3.50
CA HIS A 75 13.29 1.94 2.98
C HIS A 75 13.30 0.42 3.25
N ILE A 76 12.81 -0.34 2.29
CA ILE A 76 13.38 -1.64 1.95
C ILE A 76 13.83 -1.51 0.49
N ALA A 77 14.96 -0.82 0.31
CA ALA A 77 15.70 -0.91 -0.94
C ALA A 77 15.92 -2.40 -1.22
N ALA A 78 15.56 -2.83 -2.43
CA ALA A 78 15.84 -4.17 -2.92
C ALA A 78 17.31 -4.51 -2.63
N ALA A 79 17.52 -5.63 -1.93
CA ALA A 79 18.81 -6.31 -1.87
C ALA A 79 19.16 -6.90 -3.24
#